data_AF-A0A949JFX0-F1
#
_entry.id   AF-A0A949JFX0-F1
#
_cell.length_a   1.000
_cell.length_b   1.000
_cell.length_c   1.000
_cell.angle_alpha   90.00
_cell.angle_beta   90.00
_cell.angle_gamma   90.00
#
_symmetry.space_group_name_H-M   'P 1'
#
loop_
_entity.id
_entity.type
_entity.pdbx_description
1 polymer ?
#
loop_
_entity_poly.entity_id
_entity_poly.type
_entity_poly.pdbx_seq_one_letter_code
_entity_poly.pdbx_strand_id
1 'polypeptide(L)'
;MATLFALPAVARAGSPPVVECAAGELCLWPRADYGGPRTHHELLGLTTEECTPLLEGTAAGSLVNRTGRPVTVYQSAVCDTTGDFSTYPSGSWVPEAPYAVRAFTLWER
;
A
#
# COMPACT_ATOMS: atom_id res chain seq x y z
N MET A 1 -1.74 -56.66 -24.20
CA MET A 1 -1.30 -56.08 -22.91
C MET A 1 -0.75 -54.70 -23.23
N ALA A 2 -1.53 -53.64 -23.04
CA ALA A 2 -1.16 -52.27 -23.46
C ALA A 2 -0.90 -51.43 -22.22
N THR A 3 0.34 -51.00 -22.04
CA THR A 3 0.79 -50.20 -20.89
C THR A 3 0.60 -48.73 -21.21
N LEU A 4 -0.27 -48.05 -20.44
CA LEU A 4 -0.45 -46.60 -20.51
C LEU A 4 0.64 -45.92 -19.69
N PHE A 5 1.41 -45.04 -20.34
CA PHE A 5 2.36 -44.14 -19.67
C PHE A 5 1.63 -42.88 -19.23
N ALA A 6 1.63 -42.60 -17.92
CA ALA A 6 1.13 -41.35 -17.36
C ALA A 6 2.21 -40.26 -17.47
N LEU A 7 1.86 -39.13 -18.06
CA LEU A 7 2.71 -37.93 -18.10
C LEU A 7 2.55 -37.12 -16.81
N PRO A 8 3.62 -36.51 -16.28
CA PRO A 8 3.52 -35.66 -15.10
C PRO A 8 2.79 -34.36 -15.46
N ALA A 9 1.82 -33.97 -14.64
CA ALA A 9 1.19 -32.67 -14.74
C ALA A 9 2.19 -31.58 -14.32
N VAL A 10 2.54 -30.69 -15.24
CA VAL A 10 3.33 -29.50 -14.92
C VAL A 10 2.45 -28.57 -14.08
N ALA A 11 2.82 -28.38 -12.81
CA ALA A 11 2.19 -27.38 -11.96
C ALA A 11 2.49 -25.99 -12.54
N ARG A 12 1.45 -25.32 -13.04
CA ARG A 12 1.56 -23.94 -13.50
C ARG A 12 1.72 -23.06 -12.27
N ALA A 13 2.94 -22.61 -12.00
CA ALA A 13 3.18 -21.55 -11.02
C ALA A 13 2.25 -20.38 -11.37
N GLY A 14 1.31 -20.06 -10.49
CA GLY A 14 0.40 -18.94 -10.67
C GLY A 14 1.22 -17.66 -10.83
N SER A 15 0.76 -16.77 -11.72
CA SER A 15 1.35 -15.43 -11.81
C SER A 15 1.39 -14.81 -10.41
N PRO A 16 2.46 -14.09 -10.04
CA PRO A 16 2.49 -13.36 -8.78
C PRO A 16 1.24 -12.47 -8.71
N PRO A 17 0.61 -12.34 -7.52
CA PRO A 17 -0.57 -11.52 -7.38
C PRO A 17 -0.25 -10.11 -7.88
N VAL A 18 -1.07 -9.61 -8.81
CA VAL A 18 -0.98 -8.22 -9.24
C VAL A 18 -1.31 -7.37 -8.03
N VAL A 19 -0.45 -6.40 -7.70
CA VAL A 19 -0.76 -5.46 -6.62
C VAL A 19 -1.86 -4.55 -7.14
N GLU A 20 -3.10 -4.87 -6.78
CA GLU A 20 -4.25 -4.07 -7.15
C GLU A 20 -4.32 -2.85 -6.23
N CYS A 21 -4.26 -1.66 -6.80
CA CYS A 21 -4.63 -0.40 -6.17
C CYS A 21 -5.33 0.43 -7.24
N ALA A 22 -6.57 0.86 -7.03
CA ALA A 22 -7.35 1.51 -8.08
C ALA A 22 -6.93 2.98 -8.26
N ALA A 23 -7.34 3.56 -9.40
CA ALA A 23 -7.20 5.01 -9.57
C ALA A 23 -8.12 5.73 -8.55
N GLY A 24 -7.59 6.76 -7.90
CA GLY A 24 -8.30 7.48 -6.84
C GLY A 24 -8.03 6.93 -5.43
N GLU A 25 -7.20 5.89 -5.27
CA GLU A 25 -6.93 5.28 -3.96
C GLU A 25 -5.53 5.54 -3.44
N LEU A 26 -5.42 5.62 -2.11
CA LEU A 26 -4.19 5.31 -1.37
C LEU A 26 -4.31 3.89 -0.83
N CYS A 27 -3.39 3.01 -1.20
CA CYS A 27 -3.35 1.63 -0.71
C CYS A 27 -2.16 1.41 0.21
N LEU A 28 -2.37 0.65 1.28
CA LEU A 28 -1.41 0.44 2.35
C LEU A 28 -1.36 -1.06 2.70
N TRP A 29 -0.17 -1.55 3.00
CA TRP A 29 0.06 -2.92 3.44
C TRP A 29 0.95 -2.95 4.67
N PRO A 30 0.73 -3.89 5.60
CA PRO A 30 1.47 -3.94 6.86
C PRO A 30 2.93 -4.36 6.70
N ARG A 31 3.30 -5.02 5.60
CA ARG A 31 4.67 -5.48 5.34
C ARG A 31 5.22 -4.89 4.05
N ALA A 32 6.53 -4.99 3.89
CA ALA A 32 7.22 -4.72 2.62
C ALA A 32 6.68 -5.62 1.49
N ASP A 33 7.01 -5.24 0.26
CA ASP A 33 6.62 -5.88 -0.99
C ASP A 33 5.10 -6.11 -1.10
N TYR A 34 4.31 -5.18 -0.56
CA TYR A 34 2.84 -5.22 -0.57
C TYR A 34 2.29 -6.48 0.12
N GLY A 35 2.98 -6.92 1.18
CA GLY A 35 2.64 -8.14 1.91
C GLY A 35 1.54 -7.95 2.95
N GLY A 36 0.58 -8.89 2.96
CA GLY A 36 -0.49 -8.95 3.97
C GLY A 36 -1.81 -8.35 3.49
N PRO A 37 -2.80 -8.20 4.40
CA PRO A 37 -4.09 -7.61 4.06
C PRO A 37 -3.91 -6.14 3.64
N ARG A 38 -4.43 -5.80 2.46
CA ARG A 38 -4.46 -4.43 1.94
C ARG A 38 -5.55 -3.61 2.67
N THR A 39 -5.21 -2.42 3.11
CA THR A 39 -6.20 -1.36 3.37
C THR A 39 -6.16 -0.32 2.26
N HIS A 40 -7.30 0.31 1.97
CA HIS A 40 -7.40 1.35 0.95
C HIS A 40 -8.21 2.52 1.47
N HIS A 41 -7.87 3.71 1.00
CA HIS A 41 -8.58 4.96 1.27
C HIS A 41 -8.88 5.64 -0.07
N GLU A 42 -10.16 5.88 -0.33
CA GLU A 42 -10.59 6.58 -1.54
C GLU A 42 -10.46 8.09 -1.36
N LEU A 43 -10.02 8.78 -2.41
CA LEU A 43 -9.90 10.23 -2.45
C LEU A 43 -11.19 10.94 -1.98
N LEU A 44 -12.36 10.43 -2.39
CA LEU A 44 -13.65 11.03 -2.06
C LEU A 44 -13.97 10.99 -0.57
N GLY A 45 -13.35 10.08 0.19
CA GLY A 45 -13.53 9.96 1.64
C GLY A 45 -12.43 10.66 2.45
N LEU A 46 -11.47 11.33 1.79
CA LEU A 46 -10.36 11.99 2.45
C LEU A 46 -10.52 13.51 2.40
N THR A 47 -10.34 14.14 3.56
CA THR A 47 -10.18 15.59 3.63
C THR A 47 -8.74 15.95 3.28
N THR A 48 -8.58 16.96 2.43
CA THR A 48 -7.27 17.53 2.09
C THR A 48 -6.71 18.30 3.30
N GLU A 49 -5.40 18.25 3.50
CA GLU A 49 -4.66 18.95 4.56
C GLU A 49 -5.06 18.56 6.00
N GLU A 50 -5.82 17.47 6.14
CA GLU A 50 -6.20 16.91 7.43
C GLU A 50 -5.43 15.61 7.71
N CYS A 51 -4.99 15.45 8.96
CA CYS A 51 -4.31 14.23 9.38
C CYS A 51 -5.29 13.07 9.45
N THR A 52 -5.01 12.00 8.70
CA THR A 52 -5.77 10.75 8.78
C THR A 52 -4.92 9.69 9.49
N PRO A 53 -5.25 9.30 10.74
CA PRO A 53 -4.56 8.23 11.44
C PRO A 53 -4.92 6.87 10.84
N LEU A 54 -3.99 5.93 10.86
CA LEU A 54 -4.31 4.51 10.70
C LEU A 54 -4.93 3.97 11.99
N LEU A 55 -5.54 2.78 11.91
CA LEU A 55 -6.10 2.12 13.08
C LEU A 55 -5.01 1.95 14.16
N GLU A 56 -5.37 2.23 15.42
CA GLU A 56 -4.42 2.09 16.53
C GLU A 56 -3.79 0.69 16.58
N GLY A 57 -2.49 0.64 16.85
CA GLY A 57 -1.71 -0.60 16.86
C GLY A 57 -1.40 -1.18 15.48
N THR A 58 -1.86 -0.54 14.39
CA THR A 58 -1.49 -0.90 13.01
C THR A 58 -0.45 0.06 12.44
N ALA A 59 0.26 -0.39 11.41
CA ALA A 59 1.14 0.44 10.61
C ALA A 59 1.27 -0.15 9.21
N ALA A 60 1.66 0.68 8.24
CA ALA A 60 2.02 0.22 6.90
C ALA A 60 3.54 0.19 6.71
N GLY A 61 4.02 -0.88 6.07
CA GLY A 61 5.42 -1.06 5.66
C GLY A 61 5.63 -0.89 4.16
N SER A 62 4.56 -0.80 3.37
CA SER A 62 4.59 -0.46 1.95
C SER A 62 3.30 0.25 1.55
N LEU A 63 3.36 1.05 0.49
CA LEU A 63 2.23 1.88 0.07
C LEU A 63 2.25 2.19 -1.42
N VAL A 64 1.08 2.58 -1.91
CA VAL A 64 0.85 2.99 -3.28
C VAL A 64 -0.04 4.20 -3.28
N ASN A 65 0.43 5.29 -3.86
CA ASN A 65 -0.38 6.48 -4.02
C ASN A 65 -0.93 6.55 -5.45
N ARG A 66 -2.23 6.32 -5.63
CA ARG A 66 -2.95 6.55 -6.89
C ARG A 66 -4.09 7.56 -6.74
N THR A 67 -4.06 8.38 -5.69
CA THR A 67 -5.10 9.35 -5.36
C THR A 67 -5.21 10.49 -6.39
N GLY A 68 -4.24 10.64 -7.30
CA GLY A 68 -4.17 11.79 -8.19
C GLY A 68 -3.67 13.07 -7.53
N ARG A 69 -3.17 12.97 -6.29
CA ARG A 69 -2.64 14.05 -5.45
C ARG A 69 -1.40 13.58 -4.67
N PRO A 70 -0.54 14.48 -4.17
CA PRO A 70 0.54 14.10 -3.26
C PRO A 70 -0.02 13.62 -1.91
N VAL A 71 0.66 12.66 -1.30
CA VAL A 71 0.36 12.17 0.05
C VAL A 71 1.63 12.23 0.88
N THR A 72 1.57 12.83 2.08
CA THR A 72 2.62 12.69 3.09
C THR A 72 2.25 11.57 4.04
N VAL A 73 3.19 10.69 4.33
CA VAL A 73 3.05 9.66 5.36
C VAL A 73 3.98 9.94 6.53
N TYR A 74 3.57 9.52 7.71
CA TYR A 74 4.23 9.88 8.97
C TYR A 74 4.54 8.64 9.79
N GLN A 75 5.69 8.64 10.46
CA GLN A 75 6.00 7.70 11.53
C GLN A 75 5.11 7.94 12.77
N SER A 76 4.65 9.18 12.97
CA SER A 76 3.71 9.57 14.02
C SER A 76 2.28 9.18 13.68
N ALA A 77 1.49 8.76 14.68
CA ALA A 77 0.06 8.48 14.52
C ALA A 77 -0.82 9.74 14.48
N VAL A 78 -0.24 10.92 14.76
CA VAL A 78 -0.95 12.22 14.82
C VAL A 78 -0.37 13.23 13.84
N CYS A 79 0.33 12.76 12.80
CA CYS A 79 1.00 13.58 11.78
C CYS A 79 1.99 14.62 12.36
N ASP A 80 2.61 14.30 13.50
CA ASP A 80 3.67 15.11 14.09
C ASP A 80 4.93 15.10 13.22
N THR A 81 5.55 16.27 13.04
CA THR A 81 6.72 16.48 12.18
C THR A 81 8.06 16.37 12.92
N THR A 82 8.04 16.11 14.23
CA THR A 82 9.23 15.81 15.03
C THR A 82 9.78 14.42 14.70
N GLY A 83 8.90 13.48 14.30
CA GLY A 83 9.29 12.18 13.77
C GLY A 83 9.50 12.19 12.26
N ASP A 84 9.92 11.06 11.70
CA ASP A 84 10.16 10.97 10.26
C ASP A 84 8.85 11.04 9.46
N PHE A 85 8.89 11.75 8.32
CA PHE A 85 7.80 11.84 7.35
C PHE A 85 8.34 11.97 5.93
N SER A 86 7.53 11.62 4.95
CA SER A 86 7.93 11.63 3.53
C SER A 86 6.71 11.85 2.65
N THR A 87 6.89 12.66 1.60
CA THR A 87 5.83 13.00 0.65
C THR A 87 6.03 12.22 -0.64
N TYR A 88 4.98 11.52 -1.08
CA TYR A 88 4.96 10.72 -2.29
C TYR A 88 3.95 11.30 -3.29
N PRO A 89 4.36 11.61 -4.54
CA PRO A 89 3.43 12.02 -5.57
C PRO A 89 2.47 10.89 -5.96
N SER A 90 1.37 11.22 -6.64
CA SER A 90 0.52 10.20 -7.25
C SER A 90 1.30 9.45 -8.33
N GLY A 91 1.08 8.14 -8.43
CA GLY A 91 1.84 7.21 -9.26
C GLY A 91 2.99 6.52 -8.51
N SER A 92 3.28 6.89 -7.27
CA SER A 92 4.32 6.24 -6.47
C SER A 92 3.94 4.82 -6.03
N TRP A 93 4.86 3.90 -6.27
CA TRP A 93 4.88 2.53 -5.78
C TRP A 93 6.06 2.37 -4.84
N VAL A 94 5.79 2.20 -3.54
CA VAL A 94 6.81 2.15 -2.50
C VAL A 94 6.78 0.75 -1.87
N PRO A 95 7.62 -0.18 -2.35
CA PRO A 95 7.62 -1.57 -1.87
C PRO A 95 8.14 -1.68 -0.43
N GLU A 96 8.92 -0.71 0.04
CA GLU A 96 9.40 -0.66 1.42
C GLU A 96 9.46 0.79 1.88
N ALA A 97 8.68 1.12 2.91
CA ALA A 97 8.71 2.42 3.56
C ALA A 97 9.91 2.48 4.52
N PRO A 98 10.62 3.62 4.63
CA PRO A 98 11.78 3.76 5.51
C PRO A 98 11.45 3.68 7.01
N TYR A 99 10.17 3.75 7.36
CA TYR A 99 9.65 3.64 8.72
C TYR A 99 8.22 3.08 8.70
N ALA A 100 7.74 2.64 9.85
CA ALA A 100 6.36 2.22 10.04
C ALA A 100 5.41 3.42 9.92
N VAL A 101 4.66 3.47 8.81
CA VAL A 101 3.67 4.52 8.55
C VAL A 101 2.48 4.35 9.48
N ARG A 102 2.13 5.38 10.25
CA ARG A 102 1.02 5.37 11.22
C ARG A 102 -0.08 6.38 10.93
N ALA A 103 0.19 7.38 10.11
CA ALA A 103 -0.79 8.34 9.64
C ALA A 103 -0.39 8.90 8.28
N PHE A 104 -1.31 9.58 7.61
CA PHE A 104 -1.04 10.28 6.36
C PHE A 104 -1.87 11.57 6.23
N THR A 105 -1.40 12.47 5.38
CA THR A 105 -2.10 13.70 4.97
C THR A 105 -2.14 13.74 3.45
N LEU A 106 -3.34 13.98 2.91
CA LEU A 106 -3.54 14.21 1.48
C LEU A 106 -3.38 15.70 1.18
N TRP A 107 -2.68 16.06 0.11
CA TRP A 107 -2.45 17.47 -0.25
C TRP A 107 -3.22 17.88 -1.50
N GLU A 108 -3.33 19.19 -1.71
CA GLU A 108 -3.75 19.73 -3.01
C GLU A 108 -2.70 19.42 -4.10
N ARG A 109 -3.11 19.58 -5.36
CA ARG A 109 -2.20 19.38 -6.49
C ARG A 109 -1.22 20.52 -6.66
#